data_AF-A0A4Q4U023-F1
#
_entry.id   AF-A0A4Q4U023-F1
#
_cell.length_a   1.000
_cell.length_b   1.000
_cell.length_c   1.000
_cell.angle_alpha   90.00
_cell.angle_beta   90.00
_cell.angle_gamma   90.00
#
_symmetry.space_group_name_H-M   'P 1'
#
loop_
_entity.id
_entity.type
_entity.pdbx_description
1 polymer ?
#
loop_
_entity_poly.entity_id
_entity_poly.type
_entity_poly.pdbx_seq_one_letter_code
_entity_poly.pdbx_strand_id
1 'polypeptide(L)'
;MFYIRTADKLQRTARWIEQLPGGLAYLKEVVLEDRLGICASLEAQMQELVDSFFDEWAEAIADPAIAAKFRQFANTDEGLEGVETEKDRDQSRPVYWPRDAATEDFAGLRDRWSSTSWQPVIEASYFAGADDMPNGVSAAIKRGDTQLALWRVKGRYYATQQMCPHKRAFALSDGLIGQDVPSSSSSCSGAANANDARNGEKEETQGEVTEAAAKTAAAPWISCPFHKRNYDLSSGACRNDDALSIATFDAEERADGLVYLRLPPVEELDAALGTSKWKVKKGDAEGEGPFAELDRKIGFKGRRAKKPGVRPVGDLPMRRPVEVMAGGGCGGAPEW
;
A
#
# COMPACT_ATOMS: atom_id res chain seq x y z
N MET A 1 20.96 19.50 12.75
CA MET A 1 21.90 18.75 13.61
C MET A 1 21.80 19.08 15.10
N PHE A 2 21.79 20.35 15.53
CA PHE A 2 21.77 20.72 16.96
C PHE A 2 20.58 20.10 17.74
N TYR A 3 19.38 20.12 17.16
CA TYR A 3 18.20 19.44 17.72
C TYR A 3 18.44 17.94 17.93
N ILE A 4 18.89 17.24 16.90
CA ILE A 4 19.14 15.78 16.91
C ILE A 4 20.10 15.39 18.03
N ARG A 5 21.10 16.24 18.32
CA ARG A 5 22.10 15.99 19.36
C ARG A 5 21.61 16.24 20.78
N THR A 6 20.71 17.20 20.97
CA THR A 6 20.42 17.78 22.29
C THR A 6 19.00 17.51 22.77
N ALA A 7 18.09 17.13 21.88
CA ALA A 7 16.74 16.73 22.24
C ALA A 7 16.72 15.32 22.82
N ASP A 8 15.82 15.09 23.76
CA ASP A 8 15.54 13.76 24.29
C ASP A 8 14.78 12.90 23.26
N LYS A 9 14.75 11.57 23.48
CA LYS A 9 14.10 10.61 22.60
C LYS A 9 12.60 10.94 22.48
N LEU A 10 12.12 11.05 21.23
CA LEU A 10 10.72 11.38 20.91
C LEU A 10 10.25 12.72 21.50
N GLN A 11 11.17 13.59 21.90
CA GLN A 11 10.82 14.92 22.37
C GLN A 11 10.21 15.73 21.22
N ARG A 12 9.26 16.60 21.54
CA ARG A 12 8.72 17.58 20.59
C ARG A 12 9.58 18.84 20.58
N THR A 13 9.80 19.42 19.40
CA THR A 13 10.61 20.62 19.20
C THR A 13 10.22 21.79 20.10
N ALA A 14 8.91 22.01 20.32
CA ALA A 14 8.44 23.07 21.21
C ALA A 14 8.93 22.91 22.67
N ARG A 15 8.84 21.67 23.21
CA ARG A 15 9.29 21.37 24.58
C ARG A 15 10.79 21.42 24.72
N TRP A 16 11.51 21.01 23.67
CA TRP A 16 12.96 21.14 23.62
C TRP A 16 13.40 22.62 23.65
N ILE A 17 12.75 23.50 22.87
CA ILE A 17 13.06 24.94 22.89
C ILE A 17 12.80 25.55 24.27
N GLU A 18 11.70 25.19 24.94
CA GLU A 18 11.38 25.69 26.29
C GLU A 18 12.44 25.34 27.34
N GLN A 19 13.16 24.23 27.15
CA GLN A 19 14.22 23.78 28.06
C GLN A 19 15.56 24.46 27.81
N LEU A 20 15.76 25.09 26.65
CA LEU A 20 16.99 25.84 26.38
C LEU A 20 17.02 27.12 27.23
N PRO A 21 18.18 27.50 27.78
CA PRO A 21 18.31 28.72 28.59
C PRO A 21 18.00 29.94 27.73
N GLY A 22 16.91 30.66 27.98
CA GLY A 22 16.48 31.79 27.12
C GLY A 22 15.77 31.36 25.83
N GLY A 23 15.46 30.08 25.68
CA GLY A 23 14.65 29.51 24.61
C GLY A 23 15.16 29.83 23.21
N LEU A 24 14.29 30.42 22.39
CA LEU A 24 14.60 30.75 20.99
C LEU A 24 15.74 31.77 20.86
N ALA A 25 15.92 32.68 21.83
CA ALA A 25 16.99 33.67 21.77
C ALA A 25 18.35 32.98 21.80
N TYR A 26 18.53 32.04 22.73
CA TYR A 26 19.75 31.25 22.82
C TYR A 26 19.96 30.36 21.60
N LEU A 27 18.91 29.71 21.10
CA LEU A 27 19.03 28.91 19.87
C LEU A 27 19.54 29.74 18.69
N LYS A 28 19.09 31.00 18.56
CA LYS A 28 19.59 31.92 17.53
C LYS A 28 21.06 32.25 17.75
N GLU A 29 21.49 32.53 18.97
CA GLU A 29 22.90 32.80 19.26
C GLU A 29 23.79 31.59 18.95
N VAL A 30 23.34 30.37 19.27
CA VAL A 30 24.09 29.15 18.98
C VAL A 30 24.25 28.94 17.46
N VAL A 31 23.20 29.15 16.68
CA VAL A 31 23.19 28.82 15.24
C VAL A 31 23.68 29.97 14.36
N LEU A 32 23.33 31.21 14.68
CA LEU A 32 23.64 32.39 13.84
C LEU A 32 24.95 33.07 14.24
N GLU A 33 25.26 33.10 15.54
CA GLU A 33 26.45 33.79 16.07
C GLU A 33 27.57 32.80 16.45
N ASP A 34 27.39 31.51 16.13
CA ASP A 34 28.26 30.39 16.51
C ASP A 34 28.74 30.47 17.97
N ARG A 35 27.82 30.81 18.89
CA ARG A 35 28.14 31.07 20.31
C ARG A 35 28.90 29.91 20.99
N LEU A 36 28.76 28.69 20.49
CA LEU A 36 29.40 27.48 21.04
C LEU A 36 30.61 27.00 20.23
N GLY A 37 30.93 27.60 19.08
CA GLY A 37 32.01 27.16 18.20
C GLY A 37 31.77 25.78 17.58
N ILE A 38 30.50 25.39 17.37
CA ILE A 38 30.12 24.05 16.91
C ILE A 38 29.51 24.06 15.51
N CYS A 39 29.24 25.23 14.92
CA CYS A 39 28.56 25.32 13.63
C CYS A 39 29.29 24.53 12.53
N ALA A 40 30.62 24.64 12.44
CA ALA A 40 31.41 23.86 11.48
C ALA A 40 31.23 22.33 11.66
N SER A 41 31.17 21.84 12.91
CA SER A 41 30.90 20.43 13.19
C SER A 41 29.47 20.03 12.82
N LEU A 42 28.49 20.89 13.10
CA LEU A 42 27.08 20.66 12.74
C LEU A 42 26.89 20.62 11.22
N GLU A 43 27.59 21.48 10.48
CA GLU A 43 27.59 21.48 9.02
C GLU A 43 28.25 20.22 8.45
N ALA A 44 29.40 19.81 8.98
CA ALA A 44 30.06 18.57 8.55
C ALA A 44 29.15 17.33 8.72
N GLN A 45 28.38 17.24 9.82
CA GLN A 45 27.40 16.17 10.00
C GLN A 45 26.20 16.27 9.07
N MET A 46 25.75 17.49 8.77
CA MET A 46 24.69 17.66 7.78
C MET A 46 25.18 17.20 6.41
N GLN A 47 26.43 17.53 6.06
CA GLN A 47 27.06 17.09 4.82
C GLN A 47 27.18 15.56 4.75
N GLU A 48 27.59 14.89 5.84
CA GLU A 48 27.63 13.42 5.89
C GLU A 48 26.26 12.79 5.57
N LEU A 49 25.17 13.33 6.12
CA LEU A 49 23.82 12.85 5.80
C LEU A 49 23.43 13.11 4.35
N VAL A 50 23.79 14.27 3.80
CA VAL A 50 23.55 14.60 2.39
C VAL A 50 24.35 13.68 1.47
N ASP A 51 25.62 13.43 1.78
CA ASP A 51 26.51 12.59 0.98
C ASP A 51 26.10 11.11 1.06
N SER A 52 25.55 10.68 2.20
CA SER A 52 25.02 9.33 2.40
C SER A 52 23.60 9.12 1.87
N PHE A 53 22.92 10.19 1.43
CA PHE A 53 21.56 10.08 0.95
C PHE A 53 21.50 9.18 -0.29
N PHE A 54 20.57 8.23 -0.24
CA PHE A 54 20.35 7.26 -1.29
C PHE A 54 18.86 7.23 -1.64
N ASP A 55 18.54 7.45 -2.92
CA ASP A 55 17.16 7.38 -3.41
C ASP A 55 16.86 5.95 -3.89
N GLU A 56 16.30 5.15 -2.99
CA GLU A 56 15.90 3.76 -3.25
C GLU A 56 14.89 3.66 -4.41
N TRP A 57 14.06 4.69 -4.65
CA TRP A 57 13.08 4.68 -5.73
C TRP A 57 13.72 4.97 -7.08
N ALA A 58 14.71 5.84 -7.12
CA ALA A 58 15.50 6.06 -8.34
C ALA A 58 16.22 4.77 -8.76
N GLU A 59 16.79 4.02 -7.81
CA GLU A 59 17.40 2.71 -8.08
C GLU A 59 16.34 1.69 -8.53
N ALA A 60 15.20 1.62 -7.84
CA ALA A 60 14.11 0.72 -8.19
C ALA A 60 13.57 0.92 -9.62
N ILE A 61 13.58 2.16 -10.10
CA ILE A 61 13.20 2.50 -11.49
C ILE A 61 14.33 2.16 -12.47
N ALA A 62 15.59 2.34 -12.06
CA ALA A 62 16.75 2.06 -12.89
C ALA A 62 16.98 0.56 -13.12
N ASP A 63 16.65 -0.29 -12.15
CA ASP A 63 16.70 -1.74 -12.28
C ASP A 63 15.39 -2.29 -12.90
N PRO A 64 15.42 -2.80 -14.15
CA PRO A 64 14.23 -3.34 -14.80
C PRO A 64 13.59 -4.52 -14.05
N ALA A 65 14.38 -5.31 -13.31
CA ALA A 65 13.89 -6.45 -12.54
C ALA A 65 13.10 -5.99 -11.30
N ILE A 66 13.48 -4.85 -10.70
CA ILE A 66 12.72 -4.24 -9.61
C ILE A 66 11.49 -3.51 -10.17
N ALA A 67 11.66 -2.71 -11.22
CA ALA A 67 10.56 -2.00 -11.88
C ALA A 67 9.43 -2.94 -12.34
N ALA A 68 9.78 -4.14 -12.83
CA ALA A 68 8.81 -5.16 -13.23
C ALA A 68 7.88 -5.63 -12.09
N LYS A 69 8.29 -5.49 -10.81
CA LYS A 69 7.47 -5.83 -9.64
C LYS A 69 6.34 -4.83 -9.38
N PHE A 70 6.40 -3.64 -9.98
CA PHE A 70 5.42 -2.56 -9.79
C PHE A 70 4.39 -2.47 -10.92
N ARG A 71 4.28 -3.50 -11.77
CA ARG A 71 3.23 -3.57 -12.79
C ARG A 71 1.86 -3.74 -12.14
N GLN A 72 0.87 -3.05 -12.69
CA GLN A 72 -0.51 -3.16 -12.19
C GLN A 72 -1.11 -4.54 -12.42
N PHE A 73 -0.85 -5.14 -13.59
CA PHE A 73 -1.36 -6.47 -13.93
C PHE A 73 -0.22 -7.39 -14.32
N ALA A 74 -0.37 -8.66 -13.97
CA ALA A 74 0.62 -9.68 -14.28
C ALA A 74 0.49 -10.23 -15.71
N ASN A 75 -0.64 -10.00 -16.38
CA ASN A 75 -0.93 -10.54 -17.71
C ASN A 75 -0.91 -9.50 -18.84
N THR A 76 -0.69 -8.22 -18.55
CA THR A 76 -0.66 -7.15 -19.55
C THR A 76 0.07 -5.91 -19.03
N ASP A 77 0.59 -5.11 -19.96
CA ASP A 77 1.22 -3.81 -19.66
C ASP A 77 0.20 -2.64 -19.69
N GLU A 78 -1.07 -2.92 -20.01
CA GLU A 78 -2.14 -1.93 -19.96
C GLU A 78 -2.46 -1.51 -18.52
N GLY A 79 -2.76 -0.23 -18.30
CA GLY A 79 -3.22 0.29 -17.00
C GLY A 79 -4.73 0.50 -16.96
N LEU A 80 -5.32 0.44 -15.76
CA LEU A 80 -6.70 0.84 -15.50
C LEU A 80 -6.78 1.74 -14.25
N GLU A 81 -7.36 2.92 -14.39
CA GLU A 81 -7.56 3.84 -13.29
C GLU A 81 -8.81 3.50 -12.47
N GLY A 82 -8.62 2.99 -11.25
CA GLY A 82 -9.72 2.66 -10.32
C GLY A 82 -10.31 3.84 -9.55
N VAL A 83 -9.65 5.01 -9.54
CA VAL A 83 -10.07 6.19 -8.78
C VAL A 83 -9.82 7.45 -9.61
N GLU A 84 -10.78 8.37 -9.63
CA GLU A 84 -10.64 9.68 -10.27
C GLU A 84 -9.71 10.61 -9.46
N THR A 85 -9.01 11.51 -10.15
CA THR A 85 -8.22 12.56 -9.49
C THR A 85 -8.96 13.89 -9.51
N GLU A 86 -8.93 14.63 -8.40
CA GLU A 86 -9.42 16.00 -8.31
C GLU A 86 -8.31 16.98 -7.92
N LYS A 87 -8.50 18.26 -8.28
CA LYS A 87 -7.63 19.34 -7.81
C LYS A 87 -8.12 19.84 -6.46
N ASP A 88 -7.23 19.83 -5.48
CA ASP A 88 -7.46 20.37 -4.15
C ASP A 88 -6.28 21.28 -3.80
N ARG A 89 -6.54 22.58 -3.61
CA ARG A 89 -5.52 23.62 -3.37
C ARG A 89 -4.36 23.57 -4.40
N ASP A 90 -4.71 23.53 -5.68
CA ASP A 90 -3.81 23.44 -6.83
C ASP A 90 -2.96 22.16 -6.93
N GLN A 91 -3.15 21.20 -6.02
CA GLN A 91 -2.49 19.89 -6.07
C GLN A 91 -3.46 18.83 -6.57
N SER A 92 -2.96 17.89 -7.37
CA SER A 92 -3.73 16.71 -7.79
C SER A 92 -3.74 15.69 -6.67
N ARG A 93 -4.92 15.18 -6.32
CA ARG A 93 -5.06 14.04 -5.41
C ARG A 93 -6.19 13.12 -5.85
N PRO A 94 -6.21 11.85 -5.41
CA PRO A 94 -7.38 11.00 -5.57
C PRO A 94 -8.61 11.62 -4.90
N VAL A 95 -9.78 11.40 -5.48
CA VAL A 95 -11.06 11.72 -4.84
C VAL A 95 -11.21 10.92 -3.54
N TYR A 96 -12.04 11.41 -2.62
CA TYR A 96 -12.34 10.67 -1.40
C TYR A 96 -13.09 9.37 -1.70
N TRP A 97 -12.81 8.36 -0.89
CA TRP A 97 -13.54 7.09 -0.93
C TRP A 97 -15.05 7.30 -0.71
N PRO A 98 -15.90 6.43 -1.29
CA PRO A 98 -17.33 6.49 -1.05
C PRO A 98 -17.66 6.31 0.45
N ARG A 99 -18.73 6.94 0.90
CA ARG A 99 -19.19 6.78 2.28
C ARG A 99 -19.72 5.36 2.51
N ASP A 100 -20.60 4.92 1.64
CA ASP A 100 -21.28 3.63 1.75
C ASP A 100 -20.59 2.56 0.90
N ALA A 101 -20.73 1.32 1.35
CA ALA A 101 -20.21 0.16 0.64
C ALA A 101 -21.14 -0.24 -0.51
N ALA A 102 -20.58 -0.90 -1.53
CA ALA A 102 -21.34 -1.57 -2.55
C ALA A 102 -21.96 -2.86 -1.97
N THR A 103 -23.27 -2.87 -1.77
CA THR A 103 -24.02 -4.00 -1.19
C THR A 103 -24.66 -4.89 -2.27
N GLU A 104 -24.19 -4.82 -3.51
CA GLU A 104 -24.59 -5.79 -4.54
C GLU A 104 -24.19 -7.21 -4.11
N ASP A 105 -25.03 -8.21 -4.44
CA ASP A 105 -24.72 -9.61 -4.20
C ASP A 105 -23.71 -10.13 -5.23
N PHE A 106 -22.43 -9.88 -4.97
CA PHE A 106 -21.35 -10.32 -5.85
C PHE A 106 -21.14 -11.83 -5.80
N ALA A 107 -21.31 -12.48 -4.65
CA ALA A 107 -21.20 -13.94 -4.53
C ALA A 107 -22.26 -14.66 -5.39
N GLY A 108 -23.50 -14.15 -5.42
CA GLY A 108 -24.57 -14.68 -6.27
C GLY A 108 -24.41 -14.40 -7.76
N LEU A 109 -23.36 -13.68 -8.20
CA LEU A 109 -23.11 -13.50 -9.63
C LEU A 109 -22.83 -14.81 -10.36
N ARG A 110 -22.25 -15.80 -9.67
CA ARG A 110 -21.94 -17.13 -10.25
C ARG A 110 -23.15 -17.83 -10.87
N ASP A 111 -24.35 -17.56 -10.34
CA ASP A 111 -25.61 -18.18 -10.76
C ASP A 111 -26.33 -17.35 -11.85
N ARG A 112 -25.81 -16.17 -12.18
CA ARG A 112 -26.42 -15.20 -13.11
C ARG A 112 -25.77 -15.16 -14.49
N TRP A 113 -24.61 -15.79 -14.65
CA TRP A 113 -23.92 -15.85 -15.93
C TRP A 113 -24.68 -16.68 -16.96
N SER A 114 -24.80 -16.18 -18.19
CA SER A 114 -25.48 -16.93 -19.26
C SER A 114 -24.74 -18.22 -19.64
N SER A 115 -23.42 -18.17 -19.59
CA SER A 115 -22.52 -19.27 -19.89
C SER A 115 -21.17 -19.01 -19.23
N THR A 116 -20.36 -20.06 -19.08
CA THR A 116 -18.99 -19.93 -18.60
C THR A 116 -18.06 -20.80 -19.44
N SER A 117 -16.83 -20.34 -19.62
CA SER A 117 -15.79 -21.09 -20.34
C SER A 117 -14.45 -20.94 -19.63
N TRP A 118 -13.60 -21.96 -19.76
CA TRP A 118 -12.25 -21.91 -19.25
C TRP A 118 -11.37 -21.08 -20.18
N GLN A 119 -10.70 -20.08 -19.61
CA GLN A 119 -9.91 -19.09 -20.34
C GLN A 119 -8.51 -19.02 -19.74
N PRO A 120 -7.43 -19.10 -20.54
CA PRO A 120 -6.07 -18.93 -20.02
C PRO A 120 -5.87 -17.47 -19.61
N VAL A 121 -5.21 -17.24 -18.47
CA VAL A 121 -4.99 -15.88 -17.96
C VAL A 121 -3.53 -15.53 -17.67
N ILE A 122 -2.70 -16.50 -17.26
CA ILE A 122 -1.28 -16.28 -16.92
C ILE A 122 -0.53 -17.61 -16.92
N GLU A 123 0.79 -17.57 -17.07
CA GLU A 123 1.66 -18.73 -16.88
C GLU A 123 1.73 -19.15 -15.40
N ALA A 124 1.73 -20.46 -15.15
CA ALA A 124 1.84 -21.02 -13.80
C ALA A 124 3.20 -20.72 -13.14
N SER A 125 4.24 -20.51 -13.95
CA SER A 125 5.59 -20.10 -13.55
C SER A 125 5.60 -18.82 -12.70
N TYR A 126 4.63 -17.93 -12.87
CA TYR A 126 4.45 -16.73 -12.07
C TYR A 126 4.30 -17.03 -10.56
N PHE A 127 3.71 -18.17 -10.22
CA PHE A 127 3.45 -18.58 -8.84
C PHE A 127 4.54 -19.52 -8.28
N ALA A 128 5.72 -19.57 -8.91
CA ALA A 128 6.83 -20.37 -8.41
C ALA A 128 7.20 -19.98 -6.97
N GLY A 129 7.32 -20.98 -6.08
CA GLY A 129 7.62 -20.78 -4.67
C GLY A 129 6.43 -20.35 -3.81
N ALA A 130 5.22 -20.21 -4.36
CA ALA A 130 4.05 -19.80 -3.58
C ALA A 130 3.72 -20.78 -2.45
N ASP A 131 3.95 -22.07 -2.66
CA ASP A 131 3.59 -23.11 -1.71
C ASP A 131 4.53 -23.15 -0.48
N ASP A 132 5.71 -22.54 -0.60
CA ASP A 132 6.67 -22.37 0.49
C ASP A 132 6.41 -21.09 1.32
N MET A 133 5.53 -20.21 0.83
CA MET A 133 5.22 -18.93 1.47
C MET A 133 3.93 -19.03 2.31
N PRO A 134 3.92 -18.54 3.57
CA PRO A 134 2.72 -18.57 4.41
C PRO A 134 1.50 -17.86 3.79
N ASN A 135 1.72 -16.84 2.97
CA ASN A 135 0.67 -16.04 2.33
C ASN A 135 0.40 -16.46 0.87
N GLY A 136 1.12 -17.44 0.33
CA GLY A 136 1.09 -17.73 -1.11
C GLY A 136 1.63 -16.58 -1.97
N VAL A 137 1.33 -16.66 -3.26
CA VAL A 137 1.61 -15.60 -4.25
C VAL A 137 0.29 -15.20 -4.90
N SER A 138 0.11 -13.91 -5.13
CA SER A 138 -1.07 -13.32 -5.78
C SER A 138 -0.69 -12.63 -7.09
N ALA A 139 -1.68 -12.50 -7.97
CA ALA A 139 -1.57 -11.78 -9.24
C ALA A 139 -2.86 -10.99 -9.49
N ALA A 140 -2.71 -9.72 -9.87
CA ALA A 140 -3.81 -8.94 -10.45
C ALA A 140 -3.88 -9.22 -11.96
N ILE A 141 -5.08 -9.54 -12.45
CA ILE A 141 -5.32 -9.97 -13.83
C ILE A 141 -6.35 -9.02 -14.46
N LYS A 142 -6.03 -8.46 -15.63
CA LYS A 142 -6.98 -7.65 -16.42
C LYS A 142 -7.72 -8.52 -17.43
N ARG A 143 -9.04 -8.36 -17.51
CA ARG A 143 -9.90 -8.97 -18.53
C ARG A 143 -10.98 -7.98 -18.96
N GLY A 144 -10.89 -7.46 -20.18
CA GLY A 144 -11.76 -6.37 -20.62
C GLY A 144 -11.55 -5.10 -19.78
N ASP A 145 -12.63 -4.56 -19.25
CA ASP A 145 -12.66 -3.48 -18.24
C ASP A 145 -12.60 -4.02 -16.80
N THR A 146 -12.68 -5.34 -16.59
CA THR A 146 -12.69 -5.97 -15.27
C THR A 146 -11.29 -6.33 -14.77
N GLN A 147 -11.09 -6.15 -13.46
CA GLN A 147 -9.88 -6.58 -12.75
C GLN A 147 -10.23 -7.77 -11.85
N LEU A 148 -9.43 -8.83 -11.97
CA LEU A 148 -9.53 -10.07 -11.20
C LEU A 148 -8.29 -10.23 -10.33
N ALA A 149 -8.45 -11.01 -9.27
CA ALA A 149 -7.40 -11.35 -8.35
C ALA A 149 -7.24 -12.88 -8.35
N LEU A 150 -6.01 -13.35 -8.51
CA LEU A 150 -5.68 -14.77 -8.56
C LEU A 150 -4.63 -15.05 -7.48
N TRP A 151 -4.80 -16.15 -6.75
CA TRP A 151 -3.85 -16.58 -5.73
C TRP A 151 -3.48 -18.04 -5.94
N ARG A 152 -2.22 -18.37 -5.61
CA ARG A 152 -1.79 -19.73 -5.30
C ARG A 152 -1.45 -19.80 -3.82
N VAL A 153 -2.19 -20.60 -3.06
CA VAL A 153 -1.99 -20.80 -1.62
C VAL A 153 -2.04 -22.30 -1.33
N LYS A 154 -0.95 -22.84 -0.77
CA LYS A 154 -0.86 -24.25 -0.34
C LYS A 154 -1.30 -25.25 -1.41
N GLY A 155 -0.79 -25.07 -2.63
CA GLY A 155 -1.03 -25.94 -3.77
C GLY A 155 -2.40 -25.76 -4.43
N ARG A 156 -3.18 -24.74 -4.04
CA ARG A 156 -4.52 -24.49 -4.59
C ARG A 156 -4.62 -23.09 -5.18
N TYR A 157 -5.30 -23.01 -6.32
CA TYR A 157 -5.64 -21.75 -6.96
C TYR A 157 -7.00 -21.24 -6.48
N TYR A 158 -7.08 -19.93 -6.28
CA TYR A 158 -8.30 -19.21 -5.95
C TYR A 158 -8.39 -17.98 -6.82
N ALA A 159 -9.58 -17.63 -7.29
CA ALA A 159 -9.79 -16.42 -8.07
C ALA A 159 -11.03 -15.66 -7.61
N THR A 160 -10.93 -14.34 -7.56
CA THR A 160 -12.04 -13.45 -7.22
C THR A 160 -12.03 -12.19 -8.08
N GLN A 161 -13.04 -11.33 -7.93
CA GLN A 161 -12.90 -9.93 -8.35
C GLN A 161 -11.74 -9.25 -7.59
N GLN A 162 -11.10 -8.25 -8.19
CA GLN A 162 -10.04 -7.45 -7.54
C GLN A 162 -10.60 -6.32 -6.66
N MET A 163 -11.84 -5.88 -6.92
CA MET A 163 -12.48 -4.79 -6.20
C MET A 163 -13.01 -5.23 -4.83
N CYS A 164 -12.56 -4.55 -3.77
CA CYS A 164 -13.19 -4.62 -2.45
C CYS A 164 -14.46 -3.76 -2.42
N PRO A 165 -15.66 -4.33 -2.16
CA PRO A 165 -16.93 -3.60 -2.20
C PRO A 165 -17.07 -2.56 -1.08
N HIS A 166 -16.29 -2.64 0.00
CA HIS A 166 -16.38 -1.69 1.12
C HIS A 166 -16.15 -0.24 0.70
N LYS A 167 -15.11 0.02 -0.10
CA LYS A 167 -14.77 1.36 -0.61
C LYS A 167 -14.52 1.39 -2.12
N ARG A 168 -14.88 0.33 -2.84
CA ARG A 168 -14.64 0.18 -4.28
C ARG A 168 -13.14 0.30 -4.64
N ALA A 169 -12.28 -0.23 -3.77
CA ALA A 169 -10.83 -0.23 -3.93
C ALA A 169 -10.35 -1.49 -4.66
N PHE A 170 -9.62 -1.35 -5.75
CA PHE A 170 -9.09 -2.46 -6.57
C PHE A 170 -7.74 -2.97 -6.03
N ALA A 171 -7.76 -3.64 -4.88
CA ALA A 171 -6.53 -4.01 -4.17
C ALA A 171 -6.62 -5.35 -3.43
N LEU A 172 -7.53 -6.25 -3.80
CA LEU A 172 -7.68 -7.53 -3.09
C LEU A 172 -6.44 -8.42 -3.26
N SER A 173 -5.80 -8.44 -4.43
CA SER A 173 -4.52 -9.15 -4.65
C SER A 173 -3.43 -8.79 -3.64
N ASP A 174 -3.44 -7.56 -3.13
CA ASP A 174 -2.42 -7.01 -2.23
C ASP A 174 -2.78 -7.24 -0.75
N GLY A 175 -3.90 -7.90 -0.49
CA GLY A 175 -4.36 -8.21 0.85
C GLY A 175 -3.55 -9.32 1.53
N LEU A 176 -3.78 -9.47 2.83
CA LEU A 176 -3.16 -10.54 3.62
C LEU A 176 -4.05 -11.78 3.64
N ILE A 177 -3.47 -12.93 3.38
CA ILE A 177 -4.15 -14.21 3.48
C ILE A 177 -4.24 -14.63 4.95
N GLY A 178 -5.44 -15.00 5.38
CA GLY A 178 -5.70 -15.60 6.67
C GLY A 178 -6.27 -17.01 6.51
N GLN A 179 -6.04 -17.84 7.52
CA GLN A 179 -6.53 -19.21 7.59
C GLN A 179 -6.95 -19.53 9.02
N ASP A 180 -7.97 -20.37 9.16
CA ASP A 180 -8.40 -20.79 10.48
C ASP A 180 -7.37 -21.81 10.97
N VAL A 181 -6.85 -21.59 12.17
CA VAL A 181 -5.97 -22.58 12.79
C VAL A 181 -6.86 -23.76 13.15
N PRO A 182 -6.55 -24.99 12.68
CA PRO A 182 -7.27 -26.17 13.15
C PRO A 182 -7.20 -26.16 14.67
N SER A 183 -8.34 -26.19 15.35
CA SER A 183 -8.39 -26.22 16.80
C SER A 183 -7.76 -27.52 17.30
N SER A 184 -6.44 -27.52 17.50
CA SER A 184 -5.87 -28.42 18.48
C SER A 184 -6.51 -28.03 19.81
N SER A 185 -7.23 -28.96 20.42
CA SER A 185 -7.83 -28.78 21.74
C SER A 185 -6.72 -28.59 22.78
N SER A 186 -6.11 -27.41 22.83
CA SER A 186 -5.26 -26.99 23.94
C SER A 186 -6.19 -26.37 24.97
N SER A 187 -6.72 -27.20 25.86
CA SER A 187 -7.28 -26.74 27.11
C SER A 187 -6.16 -26.09 27.92
N CYS A 188 -6.01 -24.78 27.79
CA CYS A 188 -5.15 -24.01 28.69
C CYS A 188 -5.89 -23.84 30.02
N SER A 189 -6.00 -24.95 30.77
CA SER A 189 -6.33 -24.92 32.18
C SER A 189 -5.10 -24.42 32.91
N GLY A 190 -5.21 -23.28 33.59
CA GLY A 190 -4.09 -22.69 34.32
C GLY A 190 -3.51 -23.65 35.36
N ALA A 191 -2.18 -23.72 35.43
CA ALA A 191 -1.46 -24.16 36.62
C ALA A 191 -0.03 -23.60 36.63
N ALA A 192 0.22 -22.80 37.66
CA ALA A 192 1.42 -22.65 38.47
C ALA A 192 2.82 -22.97 37.89
N ASN A 193 3.74 -22.04 38.19
CA ASN A 193 5.19 -22.21 38.24
C ASN A 193 5.61 -23.59 38.76
N ALA A 194 6.48 -24.27 38.01
CA ALA A 194 7.54 -25.09 38.56
C ALA A 194 8.70 -25.20 37.54
N ASN A 195 9.87 -24.76 37.97
CA ASN A 195 11.14 -25.09 37.35
C ASN A 195 11.31 -26.62 37.36
N ASP A 196 11.56 -27.24 36.20
CA ASP A 196 12.53 -28.32 36.15
C ASP A 196 13.10 -28.49 34.75
N ALA A 197 14.42 -28.62 34.70
CA ALA A 197 15.18 -28.85 33.49
C ALA A 197 15.19 -30.35 33.17
N ARG A 198 15.09 -30.70 31.88
CA ARG A 198 15.80 -31.87 31.30
C ARG A 198 15.67 -31.91 29.77
N ASN A 199 16.83 -32.09 29.14
CA ASN A 199 17.04 -32.38 27.72
C ASN A 199 16.28 -33.63 27.26
N GLY A 200 15.79 -33.59 26.04
CA GLY A 200 15.37 -34.75 25.25
C GLY A 200 15.21 -34.34 23.79
N GLU A 201 16.20 -34.68 22.98
CA GLU A 201 16.20 -34.55 21.52
C GLU A 201 14.96 -35.27 20.94
N LYS A 202 14.26 -34.62 20.00
CA LYS A 202 13.24 -35.28 19.17
C LYS A 202 13.49 -34.96 17.70
N GLU A 203 13.80 -36.04 16.98
CA GLU A 203 13.82 -36.20 15.53
C GLU A 203 12.65 -35.49 14.82
N GLU A 204 12.99 -34.66 13.84
CA GLU A 204 12.05 -34.13 12.84
C GLU A 204 11.81 -35.18 11.76
N THR A 205 10.72 -35.93 11.87
CA THR A 205 10.14 -36.62 10.71
C THR A 205 9.30 -35.63 9.90
N GLN A 206 9.82 -35.20 8.76
CA GLN A 206 9.09 -34.48 7.72
C GLN A 206 8.02 -35.40 7.14
N GLY A 207 6.75 -35.14 7.49
CA GLY A 207 5.60 -35.87 6.96
C GLY A 207 5.14 -35.26 5.64
N GLU A 208 5.30 -36.04 4.57
CA GLU A 208 4.81 -35.76 3.22
C GLU A 208 3.28 -35.64 3.22
N VAL A 209 2.76 -34.44 2.92
CA VAL A 209 1.33 -34.18 2.79
C VAL A 209 0.85 -34.70 1.44
N THR A 210 0.17 -35.84 1.45
CA THR A 210 -0.45 -36.41 0.25
C THR A 210 -1.52 -35.48 -0.34
N GLU A 211 -1.59 -35.41 -1.66
CA GLU A 211 -2.50 -34.61 -2.51
C GLU A 211 -4.01 -34.72 -2.13
N ALA A 212 -4.40 -35.80 -1.45
CA ALA A 212 -5.75 -36.01 -0.95
C ALA A 212 -6.11 -35.13 0.28
N ALA A 213 -5.15 -34.78 1.12
CA ALA A 213 -5.37 -33.97 2.32
C ALA A 213 -5.61 -32.48 2.00
N ALA A 214 -5.13 -32.00 0.84
CA ALA A 214 -5.31 -30.62 0.38
C ALA A 214 -6.78 -30.30 0.02
N LYS A 215 -7.59 -31.32 -0.32
CA LYS A 215 -8.99 -31.14 -0.72
C LYS A 215 -9.96 -30.89 0.43
N THR A 216 -9.59 -31.17 1.68
CA THR A 216 -10.49 -31.07 2.85
C THR A 216 -10.19 -29.86 3.76
N ALA A 217 -9.12 -29.11 3.49
CA ALA A 217 -8.82 -27.90 4.24
C ALA A 217 -9.82 -26.78 3.89
N ALA A 218 -10.32 -26.09 4.93
CA ALA A 218 -11.13 -24.89 4.78
C ALA A 218 -10.39 -23.86 3.93
N ALA A 219 -11.13 -23.15 3.07
CA ALA A 219 -10.53 -22.15 2.22
C ALA A 219 -9.96 -21.01 3.07
N PRO A 220 -8.81 -20.43 2.66
CA PRO A 220 -8.32 -19.20 3.27
C PRO A 220 -9.27 -18.02 2.96
N TRP A 221 -9.12 -16.94 3.72
CA TRP A 221 -9.74 -15.65 3.41
C TRP A 221 -8.69 -14.60 3.08
N ILE A 222 -9.09 -13.59 2.33
CA ILE A 222 -8.29 -12.41 2.03
C ILE A 222 -8.73 -11.22 2.88
N SER A 223 -7.79 -10.55 3.53
CA SER A 223 -8.03 -9.31 4.26
C SER A 223 -7.68 -8.10 3.40
N CYS A 224 -8.68 -7.29 3.06
CA CYS A 224 -8.48 -6.07 2.27
C CYS A 224 -7.44 -5.15 2.94
N PRO A 225 -6.41 -4.66 2.23
CA PRO A 225 -5.29 -3.93 2.82
C PRO A 225 -5.73 -2.63 3.50
N PHE A 226 -6.74 -1.95 2.95
CA PHE A 226 -7.20 -0.64 3.41
C PHE A 226 -8.06 -0.69 4.69
N HIS A 227 -9.01 -1.62 4.79
CA HIS A 227 -10.04 -1.58 5.85
C HIS A 227 -10.30 -2.93 6.54
N LYS A 228 -9.50 -3.96 6.23
CA LYS A 228 -9.55 -5.28 6.89
C LYS A 228 -10.91 -5.97 6.82
N ARG A 229 -11.66 -5.76 5.72
CA ARG A 229 -12.78 -6.65 5.37
C ARG A 229 -12.21 -7.98 4.90
N ASN A 230 -12.75 -9.07 5.44
CA ASN A 230 -12.19 -10.41 5.31
C ASN A 230 -13.11 -11.26 4.44
N TYR A 231 -12.70 -11.60 3.22
CA TYR A 231 -13.53 -12.35 2.27
C TYR A 231 -13.01 -13.76 2.11
N ASP A 232 -13.88 -14.74 2.31
CA ASP A 232 -13.55 -16.15 2.06
C ASP A 232 -13.28 -16.38 0.57
N LEU A 233 -12.15 -17.00 0.23
CA LEU A 233 -11.71 -17.16 -1.16
C LEU A 233 -12.48 -18.25 -1.93
N SER A 234 -13.30 -19.06 -1.26
CA SER A 234 -14.13 -20.08 -1.92
C SER A 234 -15.57 -19.64 -2.14
N SER A 235 -16.16 -18.96 -1.17
CA SER A 235 -17.56 -18.56 -1.17
C SER A 235 -17.76 -17.08 -1.50
N GLY A 236 -16.72 -16.25 -1.33
CA GLY A 236 -16.79 -14.81 -1.48
C GLY A 236 -17.50 -14.09 -0.33
N ALA A 237 -17.97 -14.80 0.69
CA ALA A 237 -18.66 -14.21 1.84
C ALA A 237 -17.68 -13.39 2.69
N CYS A 238 -18.13 -12.21 3.15
CA CYS A 238 -17.36 -11.40 4.08
C CYS A 238 -17.59 -11.88 5.53
N ARG A 239 -16.51 -12.26 6.22
CA ARG A 239 -16.56 -12.85 7.58
C ARG A 239 -16.91 -11.85 8.69
N ASN A 240 -16.74 -10.56 8.43
CA ASN A 240 -16.92 -9.50 9.42
C ASN A 240 -17.94 -8.45 9.01
N ASP A 241 -18.68 -8.68 7.93
CA ASP A 241 -19.72 -7.78 7.43
C ASP A 241 -20.67 -8.55 6.50
N ASP A 242 -21.77 -9.09 7.04
CA ASP A 242 -22.69 -9.97 6.29
C ASP A 242 -23.36 -9.28 5.09
N ALA A 243 -23.33 -7.93 5.03
CA ALA A 243 -23.85 -7.16 3.91
C ALA A 243 -22.90 -7.14 2.69
N LEU A 244 -21.67 -7.65 2.83
CA LEU A 244 -20.66 -7.62 1.79
C LEU A 244 -20.32 -9.02 1.29
N SER A 245 -20.13 -9.13 -0.01
CA SER A 245 -19.60 -10.33 -0.65
C SER A 245 -18.75 -9.96 -1.86
N ILE A 246 -17.98 -10.91 -2.38
CA ILE A 246 -17.20 -10.76 -3.61
C ILE A 246 -17.49 -11.93 -4.55
N ALA A 247 -17.36 -11.70 -5.86
CA ALA A 247 -17.45 -12.76 -6.85
C ALA A 247 -16.21 -13.66 -6.78
N THR A 248 -16.41 -14.97 -6.85
CA THR A 248 -15.37 -16.00 -6.93
C THR A 248 -15.45 -16.72 -8.27
N PHE A 249 -14.32 -17.21 -8.76
CA PHE A 249 -14.20 -17.93 -10.03
C PHE A 249 -13.40 -19.21 -9.83
N ASP A 250 -13.77 -20.27 -10.55
CA ASP A 250 -12.98 -21.50 -10.54
C ASP A 250 -11.63 -21.24 -11.23
N ALA A 251 -10.55 -21.75 -10.65
CA ALA A 251 -9.19 -21.60 -11.14
C ALA A 251 -8.46 -22.94 -11.12
N GLU A 252 -7.79 -23.28 -12.22
CA GLU A 252 -6.99 -24.50 -12.32
C GLU A 252 -5.73 -24.29 -13.17
N GLU A 253 -4.64 -24.94 -12.79
CA GLU A 253 -3.46 -25.08 -13.64
C GLU A 253 -3.65 -26.28 -14.56
N ARG A 254 -3.24 -26.15 -15.83
CA ARG A 254 -3.31 -27.22 -16.83
C ARG A 254 -1.92 -27.68 -17.28
N ALA A 255 -1.89 -28.83 -17.95
CA ALA A 255 -0.67 -29.48 -18.42
C ALA A 255 0.13 -28.67 -19.45
N ASP A 256 -0.46 -27.62 -20.03
CA ASP A 256 0.21 -26.66 -20.90
C ASP A 256 0.97 -25.56 -20.14
N GLY A 257 0.97 -25.59 -18.81
CA GLY A 257 1.69 -24.63 -17.95
C GLY A 257 0.96 -23.29 -17.79
N LEU A 258 -0.30 -23.20 -18.21
CA LEU A 258 -1.13 -22.02 -18.03
C LEU A 258 -2.14 -22.22 -16.89
N VAL A 259 -2.44 -21.13 -16.20
CA VAL A 259 -3.55 -21.06 -15.25
C VAL A 259 -4.79 -20.58 -16.00
N TYR A 260 -5.87 -21.34 -15.83
CA TYR A 260 -7.17 -21.09 -16.44
C TYR A 260 -8.16 -20.61 -15.39
N LEU A 261 -8.98 -19.62 -15.76
CA LEU A 261 -10.14 -19.20 -14.99
C LEU A 261 -11.41 -19.56 -15.74
N ARG A 262 -12.44 -20.00 -15.00
CA ARG A 262 -13.78 -20.22 -15.56
C ARG A 262 -14.56 -18.91 -15.52
N LEU A 263 -14.66 -18.24 -16.66
CA LEU A 263 -15.21 -16.88 -16.77
C LEU A 263 -16.46 -16.83 -17.67
N PRO A 264 -17.39 -15.90 -17.40
CA PRO A 264 -18.49 -15.57 -18.31
C PRO A 264 -17.99 -14.78 -19.55
N PRO A 265 -18.87 -14.50 -20.53
CA PRO A 265 -18.58 -13.54 -21.59
C PRO A 265 -18.08 -12.20 -21.04
N VAL A 266 -17.16 -11.56 -21.76
CA VAL A 266 -16.47 -10.33 -21.28
C VAL A 266 -17.48 -9.21 -21.04
N GLU A 267 -18.51 -9.13 -21.87
CA GLU A 267 -19.57 -8.13 -21.78
C GLU A 267 -20.39 -8.28 -20.49
N GLU A 268 -20.69 -9.52 -20.08
CA GLU A 268 -21.38 -9.79 -18.81
C GLU A 268 -20.46 -9.52 -17.61
N LEU A 269 -19.19 -9.91 -17.73
CA LEU A 269 -18.19 -9.66 -16.70
C LEU A 269 -18.02 -8.16 -16.45
N ASP A 270 -17.84 -7.37 -17.51
CA ASP A 270 -17.64 -5.92 -17.46
C ASP A 270 -18.90 -5.19 -17.00
N ALA A 271 -20.10 -5.65 -17.41
CA ALA A 271 -21.36 -5.09 -16.92
C ALA A 271 -21.53 -5.26 -15.39
N ALA A 272 -21.05 -6.38 -14.84
CA ALA A 272 -21.15 -6.66 -13.42
C ALA A 272 -20.02 -6.04 -12.59
N LEU A 273 -18.77 -6.20 -13.04
CA LEU A 273 -17.53 -5.98 -12.28
C LEU A 273 -16.56 -4.98 -12.95
N GLY A 274 -16.95 -4.36 -14.05
CA GLY A 274 -16.10 -3.45 -14.81
C GLY A 274 -15.57 -2.28 -13.98
N THR A 275 -14.29 -1.96 -14.17
CA THR A 275 -13.62 -0.85 -13.49
C THR A 275 -14.35 0.46 -13.74
N SER A 276 -14.84 0.70 -14.96
CA SER A 276 -15.55 1.91 -15.33
C SER A 276 -16.89 2.08 -14.59
N LYS A 277 -17.58 0.97 -14.26
CA LYS A 277 -18.81 0.97 -13.43
C LYS A 277 -18.48 1.37 -11.99
N TRP A 278 -17.43 0.78 -11.43
CA TRP A 278 -17.10 0.86 -10.01
C TRP A 278 -16.08 1.93 -9.63
N LYS A 279 -15.43 2.56 -10.61
CA LYS A 279 -14.45 3.65 -10.43
C LYS A 279 -14.99 4.68 -9.45
N VAL A 280 -14.19 5.01 -8.44
CA VAL A 280 -14.57 6.06 -7.48
C VAL A 280 -14.47 7.40 -8.17
N LYS A 281 -15.59 8.12 -8.19
CA LYS A 281 -15.78 9.40 -8.89
C LYS A 281 -15.96 10.54 -7.90
N LYS A 282 -15.71 11.75 -8.39
CA LYS A 282 -16.01 12.95 -7.63
C LYS A 282 -17.51 13.00 -7.27
N GLY A 283 -17.80 13.10 -5.98
CA GLY A 283 -19.17 13.14 -5.44
C GLY A 283 -19.61 11.86 -4.72
N ASP A 284 -18.91 10.75 -4.93
CA ASP A 284 -19.21 9.46 -4.26
C ASP A 284 -19.10 9.51 -2.73
N ALA A 285 -18.29 10.44 -2.22
CA ALA A 285 -18.07 10.63 -0.79
C ALA A 285 -19.20 11.42 -0.07
N GLU A 286 -20.28 11.81 -0.78
CA GLU A 286 -21.44 12.59 -0.33
C GLU A 286 -21.22 13.53 0.89
N GLY A 287 -21.15 14.83 0.62
CA GLY A 287 -21.05 15.87 1.65
C GLY A 287 -19.97 16.91 1.33
N GLU A 288 -19.78 17.84 2.25
CA GLU A 288 -18.60 18.71 2.19
C GLU A 288 -17.34 17.87 2.52
N GLY A 289 -16.21 18.18 1.88
CA GLY A 289 -14.96 17.45 2.14
C GLY A 289 -14.62 17.41 3.64
N PRO A 290 -13.85 16.42 4.12
CA PRO A 290 -13.55 16.23 5.55
C PRO A 290 -12.89 17.46 6.19
N PHE A 291 -12.28 18.32 5.39
CA PHE A 291 -11.66 19.56 5.83
C PHE A 291 -12.47 20.82 5.51
N ALA A 292 -13.67 20.73 4.95
CA ALA A 292 -14.45 21.89 4.53
C ALA A 292 -14.79 22.84 5.70
N GLU A 293 -15.13 22.29 6.87
CA GLU A 293 -15.30 23.10 8.07
C GLU A 293 -14.01 23.81 8.49
N LEU A 294 -12.88 23.09 8.43
CA LEU A 294 -11.57 23.64 8.73
C LEU A 294 -11.19 24.72 7.71
N ASP A 295 -11.49 24.52 6.43
CA ASP A 295 -11.23 25.47 5.35
C ASP A 295 -12.06 26.74 5.51
N ARG A 296 -13.32 26.63 5.94
CA ARG A 296 -14.13 27.80 6.29
C ARG A 296 -13.56 28.54 7.51
N LYS A 297 -13.11 27.79 8.54
CA LYS A 297 -12.56 28.37 9.78
C LYS A 297 -11.21 29.05 9.57
N ILE A 298 -10.27 28.36 8.91
CA ILE A 298 -8.94 28.88 8.60
C ILE A 298 -9.06 29.97 7.53
N GLY A 299 -10.01 29.80 6.61
CA GLY A 299 -10.29 30.72 5.52
C GLY A 299 -8.97 31.07 4.84
N PHE A 300 -8.32 30.07 4.22
CA PHE A 300 -7.00 30.11 3.57
C PHE A 300 -6.94 31.22 2.48
N LYS A 301 -7.09 32.47 2.89
CA LYS A 301 -6.64 33.66 2.18
C LYS A 301 -5.14 33.48 2.24
N GLY A 302 -4.50 33.23 1.09
CA GLY A 302 -3.05 33.15 0.95
C GLY A 302 -2.35 34.41 1.47
N ARG A 303 -2.33 34.57 2.79
CA ARG A 303 -1.51 35.53 3.49
C ARG A 303 -0.15 34.88 3.51
N ARG A 304 0.61 35.05 2.43
CA ARG A 304 2.05 35.30 2.59
C ARG A 304 2.17 36.22 3.79
N ALA A 305 2.89 35.80 4.82
CA ALA A 305 3.05 36.58 6.04
C ALA A 305 3.42 38.01 5.65
N LYS A 306 2.47 38.96 5.76
CA LYS A 306 2.79 40.37 5.64
C LYS A 306 3.60 40.68 6.89
N LYS A 307 4.94 40.66 6.77
CA LYS A 307 5.79 41.32 7.75
C LYS A 307 5.25 42.74 7.94
N PRO A 308 4.91 43.17 9.16
CA PRO A 308 4.57 44.57 9.40
C PRO A 308 5.75 45.43 8.90
N GLY A 309 5.50 46.29 7.90
CA GLY A 309 6.49 47.25 7.39
C GLY A 309 7.02 47.05 5.96
N VAL A 310 6.68 45.98 5.23
CA VAL A 310 7.17 45.80 3.84
C VAL A 310 6.06 46.17 2.85
N ARG A 311 6.26 47.26 2.09
CA ARG A 311 5.39 47.61 0.94
C ARG A 311 5.52 46.52 -0.14
N PRO A 312 4.42 46.18 -0.86
CA PRO A 312 4.49 45.18 -1.93
C PRO A 312 5.45 45.69 -3.01
N VAL A 313 6.58 44.99 -3.16
CA VAL A 313 7.48 45.16 -4.30
C VAL A 313 6.71 44.64 -5.52
N GLY A 314 6.63 45.46 -6.57
CA GLY A 314 5.88 45.16 -7.79
C GLY A 314 6.34 43.88 -8.49
N ASP A 315 5.60 43.50 -9.52
CA ASP A 315 5.83 42.29 -10.31
C ASP A 315 7.28 42.24 -10.82
N LEU A 316 8.09 41.38 -10.21
CA LEU A 316 9.39 41.01 -10.74
C LEU A 316 9.15 39.92 -11.79
N PRO A 317 9.59 40.11 -13.05
CA PRO A 317 9.47 39.07 -14.06
C PRO A 317 10.26 37.84 -13.62
N MET A 318 9.63 36.66 -13.71
CA MET A 318 10.27 35.37 -13.45
C MET A 318 11.52 35.25 -14.34
N ARG A 319 12.70 35.26 -13.72
CA ARG A 319 13.93 34.87 -14.41
C ARG A 319 13.84 33.36 -14.66
N ARG A 320 14.05 32.98 -15.92
CA ARG A 320 14.10 31.58 -16.38
C ARG A 320 15.04 30.75 -15.51
N PRO A 321 14.79 29.43 -15.34
CA PRO A 321 15.76 28.54 -14.72
C PRO A 321 17.05 28.60 -15.53
N VAL A 322 18.19 28.72 -14.84
CA VAL A 322 19.51 28.66 -15.46
C VAL A 322 19.70 27.25 -16.03
N GLU A 323 19.96 27.17 -17.33
CA GLU A 323 20.41 25.93 -17.99
C GLU A 323 21.68 25.42 -17.29
N VAL A 324 21.61 24.18 -16.81
CA VAL A 324 22.76 23.45 -16.29
C VAL A 324 23.65 23.10 -17.48
N MET A 325 24.68 23.92 -17.72
CA MET A 325 25.77 23.57 -18.61
C MET A 325 26.70 22.60 -17.88
N ALA A 326 26.79 21.38 -18.41
CA ALA A 326 27.79 20.39 -18.06
C ALA A 326 29.21 20.95 -18.26
N GLY A 327 30.11 20.66 -17.32
CA GLY A 327 31.54 20.96 -17.45
C GLY A 327 32.27 20.74 -16.14
N GLY A 328 32.98 19.61 -16.02
CA GLY A 328 33.68 19.18 -14.82
C GLY A 328 34.86 20.06 -14.42
N GLY A 329 35.31 19.86 -13.18
CA GLY A 329 36.51 20.51 -12.66
C GLY A 329 36.65 20.36 -11.15
N CYS A 330 37.48 19.40 -10.75
CA CYS A 330 38.01 19.19 -9.41
C CYS A 330 38.88 20.39 -8.94
N GLY A 331 38.77 20.78 -7.67
CA GLY A 331 39.83 21.55 -6.98
C GLY A 331 39.37 22.61 -5.98
N GLY A 332 39.70 22.37 -4.70
CA GLY A 332 40.12 23.41 -3.75
C GLY A 332 39.06 24.10 -2.91
N ALA A 333 39.05 23.81 -1.60
CA ALA A 333 38.40 24.63 -0.58
C ALA A 333 39.13 25.99 -0.45
N PRO A 334 38.41 27.12 -0.32
CA PRO A 334 39.00 28.35 0.19
C PRO A 334 39.07 28.29 1.72
N GLU A 335 40.23 28.62 2.29
CA GLU A 335 40.37 29.09 3.67
C GLU A 335 39.46 30.32 3.82
N TRP A 336 38.33 30.22 4.53
CA TRP A 336 38.09 30.48 5.95
C TRP A 336 36.62 30.17 6.26
#